data_AF-A0A371BT23-F1
#
_entry.id   AF-A0A371BT23-F1
#
_cell.length_a   1.000
_cell.length_b   1.000
_cell.length_c   1.000
_cell.angle_alpha   90.00
_cell.angle_beta   90.00
_cell.angle_gamma   90.00
#
_symmetry.space_group_name_H-M   'P 1'
#
loop_
_entity.id
_entity.type
_entity.pdbx_description
1 polymer ?
#
loop_
_entity_poly.entity_id
_entity_poly.type
_entity_poly.pdbx_seq_one_letter_code
_entity_poly.pdbx_strand_id
1 'polypeptide(L)'
;MKTAIARTLAPAALAAAALVAPAPAAVAAAVPGPIEGSFTVSCPGFKVVLTAEGKIGVITLPGEREKIIWPGLSMTVTNKEGESVTYTGASGVTHIQYLEDGSQLVTATGPNLITVPRANGHPVGVYFTTGTVSWTLDRRGKEVGGMFTGTGTVTDVCAALAD
;
A
#
# COMPACT_ATOMS: atom_id res chain seq x y z
N MET A 1 28.89 63.55 -57.24
CA MET A 1 29.75 62.36 -57.38
C MET A 1 29.23 61.28 -56.45
N LYS A 2 28.99 60.09 -57.00
CA LYS A 2 28.43 58.91 -56.32
C LYS A 2 29.52 58.20 -55.52
N THR A 3 29.22 57.71 -54.31
CA THR A 3 30.03 56.67 -53.66
C THR A 3 29.10 55.68 -52.95
N ALA A 4 29.31 54.41 -53.27
CA ALA A 4 28.49 53.25 -53.01
C ALA A 4 28.66 52.70 -51.57
N ILE A 5 27.56 52.27 -50.94
CA ILE A 5 27.21 50.88 -50.57
C ILE A 5 28.36 50.05 -49.97
N ALA A 6 28.24 49.73 -48.69
CA ALA A 6 28.59 48.42 -48.14
C ALA A 6 27.62 48.07 -47.00
N ARG A 7 26.54 47.35 -47.34
CA ARG A 7 25.65 46.68 -46.37
C ARG A 7 26.32 45.37 -45.98
N THR A 8 26.93 45.33 -44.81
CA THR A 8 27.42 44.09 -44.19
C THR A 8 26.26 43.37 -43.51
N LEU A 9 25.80 42.27 -44.13
CA LEU A 9 24.90 41.30 -43.53
C LEU A 9 25.71 40.41 -42.58
N ALA A 10 25.48 40.53 -41.28
CA ALA A 10 25.96 39.57 -40.30
C ALA A 10 25.02 38.36 -40.27
N PRO A 11 25.49 37.11 -40.37
CA PRO A 11 24.65 35.94 -40.20
C PRO A 11 24.39 35.72 -38.70
N ALA A 12 23.14 35.93 -38.27
CA ALA A 12 22.67 35.49 -36.97
C ALA A 12 22.56 33.96 -36.95
N ALA A 13 23.57 33.29 -36.40
CA ALA A 13 23.49 31.86 -36.11
C ALA A 13 22.58 31.65 -34.89
N LEU A 14 21.33 31.24 -35.12
CA LEU A 14 20.48 30.69 -34.07
C LEU A 14 21.05 29.32 -33.66
N ALA A 15 21.80 29.28 -32.56
CA ALA A 15 22.12 28.04 -31.88
C ALA A 15 20.85 27.54 -31.15
N ALA A 16 20.17 26.56 -31.74
CA ALA A 16 19.11 25.82 -31.06
C ALA A 16 19.73 24.98 -29.94
N ALA A 17 19.72 25.50 -28.71
CA ALA A 17 20.05 24.74 -27.53
C ALA A 17 18.95 23.70 -27.29
N ALA A 18 19.16 22.48 -27.77
CA ALA A 18 18.32 21.34 -27.44
C ALA A 18 18.45 21.07 -25.93
N LEU A 19 17.43 21.46 -25.18
CA LEU A 19 17.24 21.04 -23.79
C LEU A 19 17.04 19.52 -23.79
N VAL A 20 18.12 18.78 -23.59
CA VAL A 20 18.06 17.36 -23.23
C VAL A 20 17.51 17.33 -21.80
N ALA A 21 16.19 17.23 -21.67
CA ALA A 21 15.58 16.94 -20.38
C ALA A 21 16.16 15.61 -19.90
N PRO A 22 16.74 15.52 -18.70
CA PRO A 22 17.20 14.25 -18.16
C PRO A 22 15.97 13.33 -18.07
N ALA A 23 16.03 12.21 -18.79
CA ALA A 23 15.03 11.16 -18.61
C ALA A 23 15.02 10.77 -17.13
N PRO A 24 13.86 10.71 -16.47
CA PRO A 24 13.81 10.29 -15.08
C PRO A 24 14.40 8.89 -14.97
N ALA A 25 15.37 8.72 -14.06
CA ALA A 25 15.98 7.43 -13.80
C ALA A 25 14.88 6.42 -13.46
N ALA A 26 14.85 5.29 -14.18
CA ALA A 26 13.93 4.22 -13.89
C ALA A 26 14.24 3.68 -12.49
N VAL A 27 13.33 3.90 -11.55
CA VAL A 27 13.42 3.33 -10.20
C VAL A 27 13.21 1.83 -10.35
N ALA A 28 14.20 1.01 -9.96
CA ALA A 28 14.06 -0.43 -9.98
C ALA A 28 12.88 -0.84 -9.07
N ALA A 29 11.89 -1.55 -9.63
CA ALA A 29 10.79 -2.07 -8.84
C ALA A 29 11.33 -3.10 -7.83
N ALA A 30 10.91 -3.00 -6.56
CA ALA A 30 11.25 -3.98 -5.55
C ALA A 30 10.69 -5.36 -5.95
N VAL A 31 11.55 -6.37 -6.03
CA VAL A 31 11.15 -7.75 -6.29
C VAL A 31 10.62 -8.34 -4.98
N PRO A 32 9.41 -8.93 -4.94
CA PRO A 32 8.90 -9.56 -3.73
C PRO A 32 9.85 -10.63 -3.19
N GLY A 33 10.22 -10.50 -1.91
CA GLY A 33 11.07 -11.43 -1.19
C GLY A 33 10.27 -12.41 -0.33
N PRO A 34 10.86 -13.53 0.08
CA PRO A 34 10.17 -14.50 0.94
C PRO A 34 9.88 -13.92 2.33
N ILE A 35 8.77 -14.35 2.93
CA ILE A 35 8.47 -14.15 4.35
C ILE A 35 8.07 -15.46 4.99
N GLU A 36 8.50 -15.65 6.23
CA GLU A 36 8.05 -16.69 7.14
C GLU A 36 8.10 -16.10 8.54
N GLY A 37 7.00 -16.20 9.30
CA GLY A 37 6.99 -15.68 10.65
C GLY A 37 5.67 -15.88 11.37
N SER A 38 5.70 -15.61 12.66
CA SER A 38 4.51 -15.60 13.50
C SER A 38 4.54 -14.42 14.47
N PHE A 39 3.35 -13.89 14.78
CA PHE A 39 3.19 -12.86 15.79
C PHE A 39 1.81 -12.96 16.44
N THR A 40 1.71 -12.45 17.67
CA THR A 40 0.46 -12.45 18.42
C THR A 40 -0.34 -11.18 18.14
N VAL A 41 -1.61 -11.34 17.81
CA VAL A 41 -2.56 -10.23 17.61
C VAL A 41 -3.63 -10.28 18.69
N SER A 42 -4.08 -9.11 19.13
CA SER A 42 -5.18 -9.01 20.10
C SER A 42 -6.52 -9.03 19.37
N CYS A 43 -7.44 -9.87 19.84
CA CYS A 43 -8.86 -9.84 19.50
C CYS A 43 -9.65 -9.29 20.70
N PRO A 44 -10.95 -9.00 20.57
CA PRO A 44 -11.77 -8.60 21.71
C PRO A 44 -11.87 -9.73 22.74
N GLY A 45 -11.18 -9.59 23.87
CA GLY A 45 -11.25 -10.54 24.99
C GLY A 45 -10.22 -11.69 24.95
N PHE A 46 -9.53 -11.90 23.84
CA PHE A 46 -8.54 -12.98 23.69
C PHE A 46 -7.41 -12.59 22.73
N LYS A 47 -6.45 -13.48 22.53
CA LYS A 47 -5.32 -13.29 21.60
C LYS A 47 -5.27 -14.45 20.62
N VAL A 48 -4.84 -14.16 19.41
CA VAL A 48 -4.59 -15.14 18.35
C VAL A 48 -3.13 -15.10 17.91
N VAL A 49 -2.62 -16.22 17.42
CA VAL A 49 -1.33 -16.30 16.73
C VAL A 49 -1.59 -16.27 15.24
N LEU A 50 -0.99 -15.30 14.55
CA LEU A 50 -0.98 -15.21 13.11
C LEU A 50 0.36 -15.75 12.61
N THR A 51 0.32 -16.80 11.80
CA THR A 51 1.48 -17.30 11.05
C THR A 51 1.31 -16.94 9.58
N ALA A 52 2.41 -16.55 8.93
CA ALA A 52 2.40 -16.19 7.51
C ALA A 52 3.63 -16.78 6.82
N GLU A 53 3.40 -17.33 5.62
CA GLU A 53 4.44 -17.87 4.75
C GLU A 53 4.14 -17.49 3.30
N GLY A 54 5.15 -17.03 2.56
CA GLY A 54 5.02 -16.73 1.14
C GLY A 54 5.98 -15.63 0.71
N LYS A 55 5.46 -14.61 0.01
CA LYS A 55 6.27 -13.48 -0.46
C LYS A 55 5.60 -12.16 -0.14
N ILE A 56 6.42 -11.14 0.14
CA ILE A 56 5.99 -9.74 0.28
C ILE A 56 6.86 -8.84 -0.58
N GLY A 57 6.26 -7.83 -1.20
CA GLY A 57 6.97 -6.73 -1.84
C GLY A 57 6.39 -5.40 -1.41
N VAL A 58 7.26 -4.44 -1.11
CA VAL A 58 6.90 -3.05 -0.85
C VAL A 58 7.46 -2.18 -1.97
N ILE A 59 6.58 -1.46 -2.66
CA ILE A 59 6.92 -0.67 -3.84
C ILE A 59 6.55 0.78 -3.56
N THR A 60 7.55 1.64 -3.37
CA THR A 60 7.37 3.09 -3.33
C THR A 60 7.05 3.61 -4.73
N LEU A 61 6.02 4.45 -4.83
CA LEU A 61 5.55 5.07 -6.05
C LEU A 61 5.71 6.60 -5.97
N PRO A 62 5.78 7.31 -7.11
CA PRO A 62 5.82 8.76 -7.11
C PRO A 62 4.60 9.39 -6.41
N GLY A 63 4.81 10.49 -5.69
CA GLY A 63 3.74 11.29 -5.05
C GLY A 63 3.24 10.71 -3.73
N GLU A 64 4.17 10.34 -2.83
CA GLU A 64 3.83 9.87 -1.47
C GLU A 64 2.87 8.67 -1.47
N ARG A 65 3.18 7.69 -2.32
CA ARG A 65 2.38 6.48 -2.49
C ARG A 65 3.22 5.23 -2.29
N GLU A 66 2.59 4.20 -1.78
CA GLU A 66 3.18 2.89 -1.59
C GLU A 66 2.21 1.79 -2.02
N LYS A 67 2.76 0.70 -2.52
CA LYS A 67 2.03 -0.55 -2.75
C LYS A 67 2.69 -1.67 -1.99
N ILE A 68 1.89 -2.41 -1.23
CA ILE A 68 2.30 -3.66 -0.61
C ILE A 68 1.60 -4.81 -1.34
N ILE A 69 2.39 -5.75 -1.84
CA ILE A 69 1.93 -6.91 -2.59
C ILE A 69 2.36 -8.19 -1.88
N TRP A 70 1.48 -9.19 -1.87
CA TRP A 70 1.69 -10.44 -1.15
C TRP A 70 1.42 -11.64 -2.07
N PRO A 71 2.26 -11.92 -3.08
CA PRO A 71 1.92 -12.92 -4.09
C PRO A 71 1.96 -14.35 -3.51
N GLY A 72 0.80 -15.00 -3.46
CA GLY A 72 0.67 -16.39 -3.04
C GLY A 72 0.85 -16.61 -1.54
N LEU A 73 0.58 -15.59 -0.73
CA LEU A 73 0.74 -15.63 0.71
C LEU A 73 -0.25 -16.63 1.33
N SER A 74 0.25 -17.49 2.20
CA SER A 74 -0.56 -18.33 3.07
C SER A 74 -0.52 -17.79 4.49
N MET A 75 -1.68 -17.65 5.11
CA MET A 75 -1.82 -17.11 6.47
C MET A 75 -2.73 -18.02 7.28
N THR A 76 -2.32 -18.33 8.50
CA THR A 76 -3.15 -19.06 9.47
C THR A 76 -3.32 -18.21 10.70
N VAL A 77 -4.56 -18.11 11.19
CA VAL A 77 -4.89 -17.44 12.44
C VAL A 77 -5.41 -18.50 13.40
N THR A 78 -4.78 -18.64 14.56
CA THR A 78 -5.07 -19.70 15.53
C THR A 78 -5.37 -19.10 16.91
N ASN A 79 -6.45 -19.56 17.57
CA ASN A 79 -6.75 -19.19 18.97
C ASN A 79 -5.96 -20.06 19.97
N LYS A 80 -6.16 -19.85 21.28
CA LYS A 80 -5.40 -20.58 22.31
C LYS A 80 -5.89 -22.02 22.50
N GLU A 81 -7.12 -22.31 22.07
CA GLU A 81 -7.78 -23.61 22.03
C GLU A 81 -7.27 -24.49 20.87
N GLY A 82 -6.60 -23.87 19.89
CA GLY A 82 -6.06 -24.53 18.71
C GLY A 82 -7.00 -24.52 17.50
N GLU A 83 -8.15 -23.85 17.59
CA GLU A 83 -9.00 -23.58 16.43
C GLU A 83 -8.30 -22.61 15.49
N SER A 84 -8.44 -22.84 14.19
CA SER A 84 -7.74 -22.02 13.20
C SER A 84 -8.54 -21.80 11.93
N VAL A 85 -8.26 -20.65 11.31
CA VAL A 85 -8.68 -20.33 9.95
C VAL A 85 -7.44 -20.11 9.10
N THR A 86 -7.39 -20.77 7.95
CA THR A 86 -6.28 -20.67 7.00
C THR A 86 -6.75 -20.06 5.69
N TYR A 87 -6.01 -19.07 5.20
CA TYR A 87 -6.18 -18.46 3.89
C TYR A 87 -4.93 -18.75 3.06
N THR A 88 -5.05 -19.61 2.05
CA THR A 88 -3.94 -19.98 1.17
C THR A 88 -3.97 -19.20 -0.14
N GLY A 89 -2.80 -18.89 -0.69
CA GLY A 89 -2.68 -18.27 -2.01
C GLY A 89 -3.28 -16.86 -2.09
N ALA A 90 -3.38 -16.14 -0.97
CA ALA A 90 -3.76 -14.74 -0.98
C ALA A 90 -2.80 -13.95 -1.88
N SER A 91 -3.35 -13.07 -2.71
CA SER A 91 -2.64 -12.29 -3.73
C SER A 91 -3.17 -10.86 -3.79
N GLY A 92 -3.61 -10.34 -2.64
CA GLY A 92 -4.07 -8.98 -2.51
C GLY A 92 -2.98 -7.94 -2.74
N VAL A 93 -3.43 -6.71 -2.93
CA VAL A 93 -2.58 -5.52 -3.03
C VAL A 93 -3.15 -4.46 -2.11
N THR A 94 -2.30 -3.91 -1.24
CA THR A 94 -2.62 -2.76 -0.40
C THR A 94 -1.97 -1.51 -1.00
N HIS A 95 -2.77 -0.48 -1.24
CA HIS A 95 -2.34 0.83 -1.69
C HIS A 95 -2.35 1.76 -0.50
N ILE A 96 -1.27 2.50 -0.27
CA ILE A 96 -1.18 3.52 0.76
C ILE A 96 -0.90 4.85 0.07
N GLN A 97 -1.75 5.84 0.33
CA GLN A 97 -1.51 7.23 -0.01
C GLN A 97 -1.27 8.01 1.28
N TYR A 98 -0.08 8.57 1.44
CA TYR A 98 0.20 9.49 2.55
C TYR A 98 -0.36 10.87 2.17
N LEU A 99 -1.12 11.49 3.08
CA LEU A 99 -1.78 12.78 2.91
C LEU A 99 -0.99 13.90 3.58
N GLU A 100 -1.24 15.16 3.19
CA GLU A 100 -0.49 16.33 3.67
C GLU A 100 -0.57 16.53 5.20
N ASP A 101 -1.65 16.10 5.83
CA ASP A 101 -1.85 16.17 7.28
C ASP A 101 -1.16 15.02 8.06
N GLY A 102 -0.45 14.15 7.35
CA GLY A 102 0.24 12.98 7.88
C GLY A 102 -0.66 11.75 8.06
N SER A 103 -1.93 11.82 7.67
CA SER A 103 -2.80 10.64 7.62
C SER A 103 -2.49 9.76 6.40
N GLN A 104 -3.04 8.55 6.40
CA GLN A 104 -2.87 7.55 5.36
C GLN A 104 -4.24 7.11 4.87
N LEU A 105 -4.51 7.26 3.57
CA LEU A 105 -5.62 6.57 2.93
C LEU A 105 -5.13 5.21 2.46
N VAL A 106 -5.73 4.14 2.99
CA VAL A 106 -5.36 2.77 2.68
C VAL A 106 -6.47 2.11 1.87
N THR A 107 -6.11 1.49 0.76
CA THR A 107 -7.04 0.73 -0.10
C THR A 107 -6.50 -0.66 -0.37
N ALA A 108 -7.11 -1.67 0.23
CA ALA A 108 -6.88 -3.08 -0.04
C ALA A 108 -7.73 -3.55 -1.22
N THR A 109 -7.09 -4.26 -2.15
CA THR A 109 -7.74 -4.87 -3.32
C THR A 109 -7.43 -6.35 -3.38
N GLY A 110 -8.43 -7.18 -3.71
CA GLY A 110 -8.32 -8.64 -3.67
C GLY A 110 -8.28 -9.20 -2.24
N PRO A 111 -7.84 -10.45 -2.06
CA PRO A 111 -7.77 -11.11 -0.76
C PRO A 111 -6.62 -10.56 0.10
N ASN A 112 -6.94 -9.91 1.22
CA ASN A 112 -5.95 -9.36 2.18
C ASN A 112 -6.35 -9.72 3.61
N LEU A 113 -5.38 -10.03 4.47
CA LEU A 113 -5.57 -10.11 5.92
C LEU A 113 -5.03 -8.83 6.56
N ILE A 114 -5.89 -8.11 7.27
CA ILE A 114 -5.59 -6.80 7.84
C ILE A 114 -5.70 -6.91 9.35
N THR A 115 -4.74 -6.32 10.05
CA THR A 115 -4.84 -6.12 11.50
C THR A 115 -5.26 -4.70 11.76
N VAL A 116 -6.26 -4.50 12.62
CA VAL A 116 -6.78 -3.19 12.95
C VAL A 116 -6.60 -2.94 14.44
N PRO A 117 -5.92 -1.87 14.86
CA PRO A 117 -5.87 -1.46 16.26
C PRO A 117 -7.23 -0.90 16.70
N ARG A 118 -7.55 -0.99 17.99
CA ARG A 118 -8.78 -0.38 18.53
C ARG A 118 -8.80 1.14 18.24
N ALA A 119 -9.73 1.58 17.41
CA ALA A 119 -9.88 2.99 17.04
C ALA A 119 -11.34 3.30 16.67
N ASN A 120 -11.84 4.48 17.06
CA ASN A 120 -13.12 5.05 16.59
C ASN A 120 -14.33 4.09 16.58
N GLY A 121 -14.47 3.27 17.63
CA GLY A 121 -15.58 2.31 17.76
C GLY A 121 -15.36 0.99 17.01
N HIS A 122 -14.31 0.89 16.20
CA HIS A 122 -13.85 -0.36 15.60
C HIS A 122 -13.06 -1.18 16.63
N PRO A 123 -13.50 -2.40 16.99
CA PRO A 123 -12.73 -3.29 17.84
C PRO A 123 -11.37 -3.60 17.25
N VAL A 124 -10.38 -3.77 18.13
CA VAL A 124 -9.10 -4.37 17.74
C VAL A 124 -9.39 -5.76 17.17
N GLY A 125 -8.77 -6.10 16.04
CA GLY A 125 -9.02 -7.42 15.46
C GLY A 125 -8.22 -7.73 14.20
N VAL A 126 -8.53 -8.89 13.67
CA VAL A 126 -7.99 -9.44 12.43
C VAL A 126 -9.14 -9.60 11.46
N TYR A 127 -9.01 -9.04 10.27
CA TYR A 127 -10.06 -9.02 9.27
C TYR A 127 -9.54 -9.57 7.94
N PHE A 128 -10.27 -10.51 7.35
CA PHE A 128 -10.00 -10.97 6.00
C PHE A 128 -10.91 -10.21 5.04
N THR A 129 -10.31 -9.57 4.04
CA THR A 129 -11.03 -8.73 3.07
C THR A 129 -10.89 -9.30 1.67
N THR A 130 -11.94 -9.15 0.86
CA THR A 130 -11.90 -9.44 -0.58
C THR A 130 -12.55 -8.30 -1.36
N GLY A 131 -12.33 -8.21 -2.67
CA GLY A 131 -12.84 -7.10 -3.49
C GLY A 131 -12.05 -5.81 -3.24
N THR A 132 -12.72 -4.67 -3.03
CA THR A 132 -12.06 -3.39 -2.74
C THR A 132 -12.55 -2.84 -1.42
N VAL A 133 -11.63 -2.70 -0.47
CA VAL A 133 -11.90 -2.20 0.88
C VAL A 133 -10.95 -1.05 1.19
N SER A 134 -11.46 0.06 1.74
CA SER A 134 -10.67 1.24 2.09
C SER A 134 -10.98 1.77 3.49
N TRP A 135 -9.96 2.32 4.13
CA TRP A 135 -10.03 2.99 5.43
C TRP A 135 -8.95 4.07 5.52
N THR A 136 -9.08 4.99 6.47
CA THR A 136 -8.09 6.05 6.69
C THR A 136 -7.45 5.89 8.06
N LEU A 137 -6.13 6.01 8.16
CA LEU A 137 -5.40 6.05 9.42
C LEU A 137 -4.92 7.48 9.67
N ASP A 138 -5.08 8.01 10.88
CA ASP A 138 -4.47 9.27 11.27
C ASP A 138 -2.93 9.15 11.39
N ARG A 139 -2.25 10.28 11.63
CA ARG A 139 -0.79 10.32 11.85
C ARG A 139 -0.26 9.47 13.02
N ARG A 140 -1.14 8.93 13.87
CA ARG A 140 -0.82 8.04 14.98
C ARG A 140 -1.16 6.57 14.64
N GLY A 141 -1.54 6.29 13.40
CA GLY A 141 -1.94 4.96 12.94
C GLY A 141 -3.31 4.51 13.44
N LYS A 142 -4.17 5.44 13.90
CA LYS A 142 -5.53 5.11 14.32
C LYS A 142 -6.51 5.30 13.19
N GLU A 143 -7.37 4.32 12.96
CA GLU A 143 -8.41 4.45 11.94
C GLU A 143 -9.34 5.63 12.24
N VAL A 144 -9.69 6.44 11.23
CA VAL A 144 -10.56 7.63 11.27
C VAL A 144 -11.56 7.63 10.11
N GLY A 145 -12.70 8.31 10.30
CA GLY A 145 -13.71 8.50 9.24
C GLY A 145 -14.75 7.37 9.12
N GLY A 146 -14.75 6.40 10.03
CA GLY A 146 -15.67 5.25 10.03
C GLY A 146 -14.92 3.92 10.02
N MET A 147 -15.66 2.82 9.90
CA MET A 147 -15.10 1.48 9.60
C MET A 147 -14.74 1.38 8.11
N PHE A 148 -14.33 0.19 7.68
CA PHE A 148 -14.13 -0.19 6.28
C PHE A 148 -15.25 0.27 5.33
N THR A 149 -14.85 0.80 4.17
CA THR A 149 -15.73 1.22 3.08
C THR A 149 -15.35 0.53 1.77
N GLY A 150 -16.22 0.56 0.76
CA GLY A 150 -15.95 0.04 -0.58
C GLY A 150 -16.93 -1.04 -1.03
N THR A 151 -16.62 -1.70 -2.14
CA THR A 151 -17.46 -2.73 -2.77
C THR A 151 -17.05 -4.16 -2.40
N GLY A 152 -16.04 -4.30 -1.55
CA GLY A 152 -15.54 -5.58 -1.07
C GLY A 152 -16.32 -6.19 0.08
N THR A 153 -15.82 -7.33 0.55
CA THR A 153 -16.30 -7.98 1.77
C THR A 153 -15.26 -7.85 2.88
N VAL A 154 -15.73 -7.84 4.12
CA VAL A 154 -14.90 -7.87 5.33
C VAL A 154 -15.42 -8.98 6.22
N THR A 155 -14.56 -9.94 6.54
CA THR A 155 -14.82 -11.03 7.47
C THR A 155 -14.05 -10.76 8.76
N ASP A 156 -14.75 -10.69 9.89
CA ASP A 156 -14.14 -10.63 11.21
C ASP A 156 -13.61 -12.02 11.61
N VAL A 157 -12.29 -12.20 11.52
CA VAL A 157 -11.61 -13.46 11.83
C VAL A 157 -11.58 -13.68 13.34
N CYS A 158 -11.55 -12.61 14.13
CA CYS A 158 -11.65 -12.72 15.58
C CYS A 158 -13.03 -13.25 15.99
N ALA A 159 -14.12 -12.72 15.42
CA ALA A 159 -15.46 -13.22 15.71
C ALA A 159 -15.64 -14.69 15.29
N ALA A 160 -15.00 -15.12 14.19
CA ALA A 160 -15.05 -16.51 13.72
C ALA A 160 -14.28 -17.50 14.60
N LEU A 161 -13.34 -17.00 15.42
CA LEU A 161 -12.51 -17.79 16.35
C LEU A 161 -12.86 -17.51 17.83
N ALA A 162 -13.95 -16.79 18.06
CA ALA A 162 -14.45 -16.51 19.39
C ALA A 162 -15.31 -17.70 19.85
N ASP A 163 -14.95 -18.26 21.01
CA ASP A 163 -15.72 -19.32 21.69
C ASP A 163 -17.07 -18.83 22.24
#